data_AF-A0A8C4LHK6-F1
#
_entry.id   AF-A0A8C4LHK6-F1
#
_cell.length_a   1.000
_cell.length_b   1.000
_cell.length_c   1.000
_cell.angle_alpha   90.00
_cell.angle_beta   90.00
_cell.angle_gamma   90.00
#
_symmetry.space_group_name_H-M   'P 1'
#
loop_
_entity.id
_entity.type
_entity.pdbx_description
1 polymer ?
#
loop_
_entity_poly.entity_id
_entity_poly.type
_entity_poly.pdbx_seq_one_letter_code
_entity_poly.pdbx_strand_id
1 'polypeptide(L)'
;MSGGLLKALRSDSYVELSQYRDQHFRVREAGPYYSRADAENAMRYINGTRLDDRIIRTDWDAGFKEGRQYGRGRSGGQVRDEYRQDYDAGRGGYGKLAQNQ
;
A
#
# COMPACT_ATOMS: atom_id res chain seq x y z
N MET A 1 -3.00 30.57 15.84
CA MET A 1 -2.39 29.24 15.66
C MET A 1 -2.88 28.70 14.32
N SER A 2 -2.01 28.72 13.30
CA SER A 2 -2.36 28.52 11.90
C SER A 2 -2.92 27.12 11.63
N GLY A 3 -4.09 27.06 11.00
CA GLY A 3 -4.66 25.84 10.42
C GLY A 3 -3.78 25.36 9.27
N GLY A 4 -2.97 24.34 9.53
CA GLY A 4 -2.17 23.65 8.52
C GLY A 4 -3.09 22.79 7.66
N LEU A 5 -3.31 23.24 6.42
CA LEU A 5 -3.96 22.49 5.35
C LEU A 5 -3.16 21.21 5.09
N LEU A 6 -3.67 20.04 5.49
CA LEU A 6 -3.12 18.74 5.11
C LEU A 6 -3.20 18.64 3.59
N LYS A 7 -2.04 18.79 2.92
CA LYS A 7 -1.90 18.63 1.48
C LYS A 7 -2.44 17.25 1.08
N ALA A 8 -3.37 17.25 0.14
CA ALA A 8 -3.92 16.06 -0.47
C ALA A 8 -2.80 15.15 -0.98
N LEU A 9 -2.65 13.98 -0.36
CA LEU A 9 -1.81 12.90 -0.85
C LEU A 9 -2.53 12.30 -2.06
N ARG A 10 -2.04 12.59 -3.27
CA ARG A 10 -2.39 11.82 -4.47
C ARG A 10 -1.58 10.53 -4.41
N SER A 11 -2.26 9.38 -4.36
CA SER A 11 -1.61 8.07 -4.27
C SER A 11 -1.85 7.29 -5.55
N ASP A 12 -1.00 7.53 -6.54
CA ASP A 12 -0.85 6.58 -7.63
C ASP A 12 0.08 5.47 -7.15
N SER A 13 -0.45 4.25 -7.04
CA SER A 13 0.23 2.98 -6.76
C SER A 13 0.29 2.52 -5.30
N TYR A 14 0.09 1.20 -5.16
CA TYR A 14 0.03 0.39 -3.94
C TYR A 14 1.41 0.26 -3.25
N VAL A 15 2.11 1.36 -3.00
CA VAL A 15 3.46 1.35 -2.44
C VAL A 15 3.70 2.59 -1.58
N GLU A 16 3.05 2.75 -0.42
CA GLU A 16 3.52 3.73 0.60
C GLU A 16 3.08 3.44 2.05
N LEU A 17 2.81 2.18 2.42
CA LEU A 17 2.69 1.82 3.86
C LEU A 17 3.53 0.60 4.26
N SER A 18 4.32 0.04 3.34
CA SER A 18 5.17 -1.13 3.56
C SER A 18 6.61 -0.83 4.03
N GLN A 19 6.93 0.43 4.36
CA GLN A 19 8.22 0.79 4.98
C GLN A 19 8.20 0.68 6.52
N TYR A 20 7.09 0.23 7.11
CA TYR A 20 6.92 0.17 8.56
C TYR A 20 7.21 -1.21 9.16
N ARG A 21 8.51 -1.56 9.20
CA ARG A 21 9.23 -2.18 10.34
C ARG A 21 10.62 -2.67 9.95
N ASP A 22 11.57 -2.38 10.83
CA ASP A 22 12.84 -3.09 11.04
C ASP A 22 13.76 -3.29 9.82
N GLN A 23 14.13 -2.21 9.15
CA GLN A 23 15.46 -2.17 8.53
C GLN A 23 16.45 -1.57 9.51
N HIS A 24 17.15 -2.48 10.20
CA HIS A 24 18.40 -2.26 10.91
C HIS A 24 18.40 -1.21 12.03
N PHE A 25 18.62 -1.72 13.24
CA PHE A 25 19.60 -1.15 14.17
C PHE A 25 20.96 -1.02 13.45
N ARG A 26 21.07 0.01 12.61
CA ARG A 26 22.25 0.68 12.07
C ARG A 26 21.73 1.80 11.18
N VAL A 27 21.39 2.88 11.86
CA VAL A 27 21.23 4.22 11.30
C VAL A 27 22.47 4.52 10.46
N ARG A 28 22.34 4.52 9.14
CA ARG A 28 23.01 5.48 8.25
C ARG A 28 22.08 5.75 7.07
N GLU A 29 21.47 6.93 7.14
CA GLU A 29 20.83 7.67 6.05
C GLU A 29 19.42 7.25 5.62
N ALA A 30 18.44 7.46 6.51
CA ALA A 30 17.09 7.88 6.13
C ALA A 30 16.59 8.87 7.20
N GLY A 31 15.90 9.94 6.78
CA GLY A 31 15.64 11.17 7.55
C GLY A 31 14.87 11.07 8.89
N PRO A 32 14.62 12.21 9.57
CA PRO A 32 14.51 12.28 11.04
C PRO A 32 13.20 11.82 11.73
N TYR A 33 12.20 11.24 11.05
CA TYR A 33 10.80 11.36 11.56
C TYR A 33 9.85 10.15 11.46
N TYR A 34 10.28 8.89 11.52
CA TYR A 34 9.30 7.79 11.47
C TYR A 34 9.55 6.76 12.57
N SER A 35 8.77 6.86 13.65
CA SER A 35 8.84 5.96 14.80
C SER A 35 7.85 4.80 14.65
N ARG A 36 8.08 3.69 15.38
CA ARG A 36 7.12 2.58 15.43
C ARG A 36 5.72 3.04 15.91
N ALA A 37 5.65 4.04 16.79
CA ALA A 37 4.38 4.58 17.27
C ALA A 37 3.58 5.22 16.12
N ASP A 38 4.25 5.86 15.16
CA ASP A 38 3.60 6.45 13.99
C ASP A 38 3.00 5.37 13.08
N ALA A 39 3.69 4.24 12.94
CA ALA A 39 3.20 3.04 12.26
C ALA A 39 1.92 2.48 12.90
N GLU A 40 1.92 2.39 14.23
CA GLU A 40 0.79 1.89 15.02
C GLU A 40 -0.41 2.82 14.89
N ASN A 41 -0.18 4.14 14.87
CA ASN A 41 -1.20 5.13 14.58
C ASN A 41 -1.76 4.99 13.16
N ALA A 42 -0.93 4.76 12.16
CA ALA A 42 -1.38 4.49 10.79
C ALA A 42 -2.27 3.23 10.73
N MET A 43 -1.82 2.13 11.33
CA MET A 43 -2.61 0.90 11.45
C MET A 43 -3.96 1.11 12.17
N ARG A 44 -4.00 2.01 13.16
CA ARG A 44 -5.21 2.28 13.96
C ARG A 44 -6.19 3.22 13.27
N TYR A 45 -5.71 4.27 12.61
CA TYR A 45 -6.55 5.36 12.13
C TYR A 45 -6.69 5.43 10.61
N ILE A 46 -5.76 4.85 9.84
CA ILE A 46 -5.79 4.88 8.37
C ILE A 46 -6.38 3.57 7.81
N ASN A 47 -6.16 2.44 8.49
CA ASN A 47 -6.74 1.17 8.06
C ASN A 47 -8.28 1.25 7.96
N GLY A 48 -8.84 0.81 6.84
CA GLY A 48 -10.29 0.85 6.60
C GLY A 48 -10.84 2.23 6.22
N THR A 49 -10.00 3.25 6.11
CA THR A 49 -10.40 4.57 5.57
C THR A 49 -10.45 4.55 4.03
N ARG A 50 -10.92 5.65 3.44
CA ARG A 50 -11.00 5.82 1.98
C ARG A 50 -9.81 6.59 1.43
N LEU A 51 -9.27 6.11 0.32
CA LEU A 51 -8.31 6.78 -0.53
C LEU A 51 -8.77 6.61 -1.99
N ASP A 52 -8.91 7.73 -2.71
CA ASP A 52 -9.52 7.77 -4.06
C ASP A 52 -10.85 6.99 -4.13
N ASP A 53 -11.73 7.23 -3.14
CA ASP A 53 -13.02 6.56 -2.92
C ASP A 53 -12.98 5.05 -2.66
N ARG A 54 -11.78 4.47 -2.51
CA ARG A 54 -11.58 3.05 -2.24
C ARG A 54 -11.23 2.81 -0.78
N ILE A 55 -11.83 1.80 -0.17
CA ILE A 55 -11.42 1.36 1.17
C ILE A 55 -10.04 0.71 1.07
N ILE A 56 -9.06 1.27 1.78
CA ILE A 56 -7.71 0.73 1.85
C ILE A 56 -7.54 -0.18 3.07
N ARG A 57 -6.64 -1.15 2.94
CA ARG A 57 -6.26 -2.07 4.01
C ARG A 57 -4.76 -1.94 4.24
N THR A 58 -4.38 -1.90 5.51
CA THR A 58 -3.00 -1.88 5.96
C THR A 58 -2.72 -3.13 6.78
N ASP A 59 -1.52 -3.68 6.63
CA ASP A 59 -1.03 -4.83 7.38
C ASP A 59 0.43 -4.60 7.76
N TRP A 60 0.90 -5.25 8.82
CA TRP A 60 2.31 -5.25 9.18
C TRP A 60 3.13 -6.00 8.13
N ASP A 61 4.27 -5.43 7.76
CA ASP A 61 5.19 -6.03 6.81
C ASP A 61 6.54 -6.34 7.48
N ALA A 62 7.22 -7.39 7.03
CA ALA A 62 8.56 -7.74 7.52
C ALA A 62 9.67 -6.77 7.05
N GLY A 63 9.32 -5.73 6.29
CA GLY A 63 10.23 -4.72 5.77
C GLY A 63 10.56 -4.91 4.29
N PHE A 64 10.79 -3.80 3.59
CA PHE A 64 11.07 -3.81 2.15
C PHE A 64 12.28 -4.68 1.79
N LYS A 65 12.22 -5.36 0.63
CA LYS A 65 13.36 -6.03 -0.03
C LYS A 65 13.15 -5.90 -1.52
N GLU A 66 14.25 -5.72 -2.26
CA GLU A 66 14.20 -5.64 -3.72
C GLU A 66 13.49 -6.87 -4.31
N GLY A 67 12.62 -6.63 -5.28
CA GLY A 67 11.73 -7.62 -5.88
C GLY A 67 10.36 -7.76 -5.20
N ARG A 68 10.17 -7.27 -3.97
CA ARG A 68 8.86 -7.33 -3.27
C ARG A 68 7.85 -6.30 -3.78
N GLN A 69 8.29 -5.29 -4.52
CA GLN A 69 7.44 -4.29 -5.16
C GLN A 69 6.63 -4.85 -6.33
N TYR A 70 7.07 -5.96 -6.94
CA TYR A 70 6.39 -6.56 -8.09
C TYR A 70 5.28 -7.50 -7.64
N GLY A 71 4.19 -7.50 -8.39
CA GLY A 71 3.11 -8.46 -8.24
C GLY A 71 3.59 -9.89 -8.51
N ARG A 72 2.99 -10.86 -7.80
CA ARG A 72 3.36 -12.29 -7.88
C ARG A 72 2.37 -13.14 -8.68
N GLY A 73 1.39 -12.50 -9.31
CA GLY A 73 0.49 -13.17 -10.25
C GLY A 73 1.26 -13.63 -11.49
N ARG A 74 0.81 -14.71 -12.11
CA ARG A 74 1.33 -15.24 -13.39
C ARG A 74 1.34 -14.19 -14.50
N SER A 75 0.39 -13.25 -14.47
CA SER A 75 0.24 -12.13 -15.39
C SER A 75 1.09 -10.90 -15.04
N GLY A 76 1.90 -10.97 -13.97
CA GLY A 76 2.73 -9.87 -13.45
C GLY A 76 2.01 -8.95 -12.45
N GLY A 77 0.69 -9.05 -12.32
CA GLY A 77 -0.11 -8.29 -11.35
C GLY A 77 -0.14 -8.91 -9.95
N GLN A 78 -1.03 -8.40 -9.10
CA GLN A 78 -1.30 -9.02 -7.80
C GLN A 78 -2.00 -10.37 -7.99
N VAL A 79 -1.62 -11.39 -7.22
CA VAL A 79 -2.22 -12.73 -7.27
C VAL A 79 -3.74 -12.67 -7.07
N ARG A 80 -4.21 -11.79 -6.18
CA ARG A 80 -5.64 -11.58 -5.92
C ARG A 80 -6.42 -11.14 -7.15
N ASP A 81 -5.81 -10.32 -8.01
CA ASP A 81 -6.49 -9.80 -9.19
C ASP A 81 -6.56 -10.83 -10.33
N GLU A 82 -5.86 -11.96 -10.23
CA GLU A 82 -5.97 -13.03 -11.23
C GLU A 82 -7.31 -13.77 -11.14
N TYR A 83 -7.77 -14.01 -9.91
CA TYR A 83 -8.96 -14.82 -9.59
C TYR A 83 -10.22 -13.99 -9.32
N ARG A 84 -10.12 -12.66 -9.43
CA ARG A 84 -11.24 -11.73 -9.18
C ARG A 84 -12.32 -11.89 -10.26
N GLN A 85 -13.58 -12.04 -9.86
CA GLN A 85 -14.69 -12.27 -10.79
C GLN A 85 -15.48 -10.99 -11.09
N ASP A 86 -15.53 -10.06 -10.15
CA ASP A 86 -16.19 -8.77 -10.31
C ASP A 86 -15.43 -7.84 -11.26
N TYR A 87 -16.13 -6.87 -11.85
CA TYR A 87 -15.53 -5.80 -12.63
C TYR A 87 -15.10 -4.65 -11.72
N ASP A 88 -13.86 -4.19 -11.86
CA ASP A 88 -13.35 -3.02 -11.14
C ASP A 88 -12.48 -2.17 -12.08
N ALA A 89 -13.01 -1.04 -12.52
CA ALA A 89 -12.33 -0.13 -13.44
C ALA A 89 -10.97 0.37 -12.88
N GLY A 90 -10.90 0.65 -11.58
CA GLY A 90 -9.67 1.10 -10.92
C GLY A 90 -8.61 0.01 -10.76
N ARG A 91 -8.92 -1.24 -11.15
CA ARG A 91 -8.00 -2.38 -11.19
C ARG A 91 -7.84 -2.98 -12.59
N GLY A 92 -8.19 -2.23 -13.63
CA GLY A 92 -8.06 -2.67 -15.03
C GLY A 92 -9.16 -3.62 -15.50
N GLY A 93 -10.34 -3.58 -14.88
CA GLY A 93 -11.55 -4.31 -15.30
C GLY A 93 -11.76 -5.64 -14.56
N TYR A 94 -12.14 -6.69 -15.29
CA TYR A 94 -12.28 -8.05 -14.75
C TYR A 94 -10.93 -8.65 -14.34
N GLY A 95 -10.93 -9.67 -13.48
CA GLY A 95 -9.71 -10.41 -13.16
C GLY A 95 -9.14 -11.14 -14.36
N LYS A 96 -7.83 -11.38 -14.36
CA LYS A 96 -7.10 -11.83 -15.56
C LYS A 96 -7.59 -13.18 -16.12
N LEU A 97 -8.03 -14.10 -15.27
CA LEU A 97 -8.59 -15.37 -15.73
C LEU A 97 -10.02 -15.24 -16.27
N ALA A 98 -10.78 -14.23 -15.83
CA ALA A 98 -12.12 -13.94 -16.32
C ALA A 98 -12.10 -13.11 -17.61
N GLN A 99 -11.04 -12.32 -17.87
CA GLN A 99 -10.85 -11.57 -19.13
C GLN A 99 -10.64 -12.48 -20.35
N ASN A 100 -10.10 -13.68 -20.14
CA ASN A 100 -9.74 -14.61 -21.20
C ASN A 100 -10.79 -15.72 -21.42
N GLN A 101 -11.95 -15.62 -20.76
CA GLN A 101 -13.10 -16.49 -20.98
C GLN A 101 -14.09 -15.79 -21.92
#